data_AF-A0A178MAZ7-F1
#
_entry.id   AF-A0A178MAZ7-F1
#
_cell.length_a   1.000
_cell.length_b   1.000
_cell.length_c   1.000
_cell.angle_alpha   90.00
_cell.angle_beta   90.00
_cell.angle_gamma   90.00
#
_symmetry.space_group_name_H-M   'P 1'
#
loop_
_entity.id
_entity.type
_entity.pdbx_description
1 polymer ?
#
loop_
_entity_poly.entity_id
_entity_poly.type
_entity_poly.pdbx_seq_one_letter_code
_entity_poly.pdbx_strand_id
1 'polypeptide(L)' 'MNQSETRLIEEGWAALVERLGLANASRFVMLLDRRTGGARQHLQSLWGVNPLPARRPQPPVTNQSDA' A
#
# COMPACT_ATOMS: atom_id res chain seq x y z
N MET A 1 1.58 -16.16 -25.38
CA MET A 1 2.34 -14.92 -25.11
C MET A 1 2.85 -14.40 -26.43
N ASN A 2 2.33 -13.26 -26.88
CA ASN A 2 2.74 -12.59 -28.10
C ASN A 2 3.70 -11.42 -27.79
N GLN A 3 4.33 -10.86 -28.82
CA GLN A 3 5.31 -9.78 -28.67
C GLN A 3 4.74 -8.51 -28.02
N SER A 4 3.47 -8.19 -28.27
CA SER A 4 2.83 -7.02 -27.65
C SER A 4 2.53 -7.22 -26.16
N GLU A 5 2.16 -8.43 -25.76
CA GLU A 5 1.95 -8.80 -24.36
C GLU A 5 3.27 -8.71 -23.58
N THR A 6 4.37 -9.20 -24.16
CA THR A 6 5.69 -9.11 -23.54
C THR A 6 6.10 -7.65 -23.31
N ARG A 7 5.94 -6.78 -24.32
CA ARG A 7 6.27 -5.35 -24.18
C ARG A 7 5.43 -4.67 -23.10
N LEU A 8 4.14 -4.96 -23.04
CA LEU A 8 3.25 -4.40 -22.02
C LEU A 8 3.68 -4.81 -20.61
N ILE A 9 4.14 -6.06 -20.43
CA ILE A 9 4.65 -6.55 -19.15
C ILE A 9 5.94 -5.83 -18.76
N GLU A 10 6.88 -5.66 -19.71
CA GLU A 10 8.15 -4.98 -19.48
C GLU A 10 7.94 -3.50 -19.13
N GLU A 11 7.09 -2.80 -19.89
CA GLU A 11 6.72 -1.39 -19.63
C GLU A 11 6.01 -1.24 -18.28
N GLY A 12 5.06 -2.14 -17.98
CA GLY A 12 4.35 -2.14 -16.70
C GLY A 12 5.28 -2.41 -15.52
N TRP A 13 6.26 -3.31 -15.68
CA TRP A 13 7.28 -3.57 -14.67
C TRP A 13 8.18 -2.35 -14.46
N ALA A 14 8.66 -1.72 -15.52
CA ALA A 14 9.49 -0.52 -15.44
C ALA A 14 8.78 0.61 -14.68
N ALA A 15 7.52 0.90 -15.03
CA ALA A 15 6.71 1.90 -14.35
C ALA A 15 6.47 1.57 -12.86
N LEU A 16 6.28 0.29 -12.53
CA LEU A 16 6.10 -0.16 -11.15
C LEU A 16 7.38 0.05 -10.31
N VAL A 17 8.54 -0.30 -10.86
CA VAL A 17 9.84 -0.12 -10.22
C VAL A 17 10.17 1.37 -10.04
N GLU A 18 9.91 2.19 -11.05
CA GLU A 18 10.10 3.65 -10.99
C GLU A 18 9.26 4.26 -9.85
N ARG A 19 8.02 3.80 -9.66
CA ARG A 19 7.12 4.36 -8.65
C ARG A 19 7.37 3.83 -7.24
N LEU A 20 7.72 2.57 -7.08
CA LEU A 20 7.75 1.88 -5.77
C LEU A 20 9.17 1.52 -5.29
N GLY A 21 10.15 1.51 -6.19
CA GLY A 21 11.44 0.88 -5.99
C GLY A 21 11.36 -0.64 -6.15
N LEU A 22 12.50 -1.26 -6.51
CA LEU A 22 12.62 -2.67 -6.85
C LEU A 22 12.07 -3.61 -5.76
N ALA A 23 12.38 -3.34 -4.50
CA ALA A 23 11.97 -4.20 -3.38
C ALA A 23 10.43 -4.25 -3.21
N ASN A 24 9.76 -3.10 -3.29
CA ASN A 24 8.31 -3.02 -3.11
C ASN A 24 7.57 -3.51 -4.37
N ALA A 25 8.09 -3.24 -5.56
CA ALA A 25 7.56 -3.79 -6.81
C ALA A 25 7.58 -5.32 -6.80
N SER A 26 8.70 -5.94 -6.41
CA SER A 26 8.81 -7.40 -6.27
C SER A 26 7.84 -7.96 -5.22
N ARG A 27 7.73 -7.31 -4.06
CA ARG A 27 6.78 -7.73 -3.01
C ARG A 27 5.33 -7.68 -3.50
N PHE A 28 4.97 -6.67 -4.28
CA PHE A 28 3.65 -6.56 -4.88
C PHE A 28 3.33 -7.73 -5.82
N VAL A 29 4.26 -8.09 -6.73
CA VAL A 29 4.09 -9.24 -7.63
C VAL A 29 3.97 -10.55 -6.86
N MET A 30 4.79 -10.75 -5.82
CA MET A 30 4.69 -11.92 -4.94
C MET A 30 3.34 -12.03 -4.23
N LEU A 31 2.72 -10.90 -3.85
CA LEU A 31 1.39 -10.90 -3.23
C LEU A 31 0.28 -11.20 -4.23
N LEU A 32 0.42 -10.76 -5.48
CA LEU A 32 -0.52 -11.09 -6.57
C LEU A 32 -0.51 -12.59 -6.87
N ASP A 33 0.67 -13.19 -6.98
CA ASP A 33 0.86 -14.61 -7.28
C ASP A 33 0.20 -15.50 -6.23
N ARG A 34 0.30 -15.12 -4.95
CA ARG A 34 -0.33 -15.84 -3.83
C ARG A 34 -1.85 -15.78 -3.83
N ARG A 35 -2.49 -15.02 -4.75
CA ARG A 35 -3.93 -14.71 -4.79
C ARG A 35 -4.51 -14.23 -3.46
N THR A 36 -3.64 -13.81 -2.55
CA THR A 36 -4.01 -13.22 -1.28
C THR A 36 -4.50 -11.81 -1.57
N GLY A 37 -5.71 -11.46 -1.11
CA GLY A 37 -6.25 -10.10 -1.23
C GLY A 37 -5.32 -9.00 -0.68
N GLY A 38 -4.25 -9.38 0.02
CA GLY A 38 -3.16 -8.52 0.48
C GLY A 38 -2.40 -7.78 -0.62
N ALA A 39 -2.42 -8.24 -1.89
CA ALA A 39 -1.82 -7.48 -2.99
C ALA A 39 -2.49 -6.11 -3.17
N ARG A 40 -3.84 -6.09 -3.08
CA ARG A 40 -4.65 -4.89 -3.18
C ARG A 40 -4.43 -3.96 -1.97
N GLN A 41 -4.31 -4.54 -0.77
CA GLN A 41 -4.04 -3.79 0.45
C GLN A 41 -2.62 -3.19 0.48
N HIS A 42 -1.63 -3.93 -0.01
CA HIS A 42 -0.25 -3.45 -0.12
C HIS A 42 -0.14 -2.30 -1.12
N LEU A 43 -0.80 -2.43 -2.27
CA LEU A 43 -0.87 -1.39 -3.29
C LEU A 43 -1.63 -0.16 -2.80
N GLN A 44 -2.71 -0.31 -2.04
CA GLN A 44 -3.35 0.82 -1.33
C GLN A 44 -2.36 1.50 -0.37
N SER A 45 -1.68 0.74 0.50
CA SER A 45 -0.67 1.30 1.41
C SER A 45 0.46 2.05 0.70
N LEU A 46 0.79 1.68 -0.53
CA LEU A 46 1.85 2.31 -1.32
C LEU A 46 1.36 3.48 -2.21
N TRP A 47 0.10 3.46 -2.68
CA TRP A 47 -0.44 4.44 -3.64
C TRP A 47 -1.42 5.46 -3.06
N GLY A 48 -2.02 5.23 -1.89
CA GLY A 48 -2.89 6.21 -1.24
C GLY A 48 -3.45 5.66 0.06
N VAL A 49 -3.40 6.36 1.19
CA VAL A 49 -3.42 7.80 1.43
C VAL A 49 -2.72 7.96 2.77
N ASN A 50 -1.94 9.02 2.99
CA ASN A 50 -1.59 9.40 4.35
C ASN A 50 -2.91 9.45 5.14
N PRO A 51 -3.21 8.51 6.05
CA PRO A 51 -4.34 8.71 6.94
C PRO A 51 -3.86 9.89 7.76
N LEU A 52 -4.35 11.09 7.44
CA LEU A 52 -4.31 12.23 8.33
C LEU A 52 -4.53 11.64 9.73
N PRO A 53 -3.57 11.82 10.66
CA PRO A 53 -3.60 11.11 11.92
C PRO A 53 -4.98 11.35 12.51
N ALA A 54 -5.74 10.27 12.70
CA ALA A 54 -7.04 10.34 13.32
C ALA A 54 -6.84 11.09 14.64
N ARG A 55 -7.29 12.34 14.68
CA ARG A 55 -7.23 13.18 15.86
C ARG A 55 -8.05 12.44 16.90
N ARG A 56 -7.37 11.73 17.80
CA ARG A 56 -8.00 11.01 18.90
C ARG A 56 -8.95 11.99 19.59
N PRO A 57 -10.26 11.70 19.69
CA PRO A 57 -11.08 12.36 20.68
C PRO A 57 -10.47 12.01 22.03
N GLN A 58 -9.81 12.97 22.68
CA GLN A 58 -9.35 12.79 24.04
C GLN A 58 -10.60 12.58 24.91
N PRO A 59 -10.67 11.52 25.74
CA PRO A 59 -11.72 11.44 26.73
C PRO A 59 -11.58 12.62 27.69
N PRO A 60 -12.68 13.25 28.14
CA PRO A 60 -12.60 14.28 29.16
C PRO A 60 -11.97 13.63 30.41
N VAL A 61 -10.84 14.16 30.85
CA VAL A 61 -10.22 13.77 32.11
C VAL A 61 -11.17 14.25 33.20
N THR A 62 -12.00 13.35 33.72
CA THR A 62 -12.83 13.63 34.91
C THR A 62 -11.88 13.73 36.09
N ASN A 63 -11.43 14.95 36.37
CA ASN A 63 -10.65 15.29 37.54
C ASN A 63 -11.58 15.29 38.76
N GLN A 64 -11.97 14.11 39.25
CA GLN A 64 -12.49 13.97 40.61
C GLN A 64 -11.29 13.99 41.55
N SER A 65 -10.99 15.17 42.06
CA SER A 65 -10.18 15.36 43.25
C SER A 65 -11.10 15.85 44.36
N ASP A 66 -11.10 15.10 45.46
CA ASP A 66 -11.60 15.40 46.80
C ASP A 66 -11.79 16.89 47.14
N ALA A 67 -12.99 17.21 47.64
CA ALA A 67 -13.23 18.11 48.78
C ALA A 67 -14.69 17.97 49.26
#